data_AF-A0A957KYS4-F1
#
_entry.id   AF-A0A957KYS4-F1
#
_cell.length_a   1.000
_cell.length_b   1.000
_cell.length_c   1.000
_cell.angle_alpha   90.00
_cell.angle_beta   90.00
_cell.angle_gamma   90.00
#
_symmetry.space_group_name_H-M   'P 1'
#
loop_
_entity.id
_entity.type
_entity.pdbx_description
1 polymer ?
#
loop_
_entity_poly.entity_id
_entity_poly.type
_entity_poly.pdbx_seq_one_letter_code
_entity_poly.pdbx_strand_id
1 'polypeptide(L)'
;MTQFEKSIQQYAGNSHVPERPGAAPEARQPWRLGRPQLIGLGMVLSLVMVLGFTGLLALGLLIGRPTPRATLLVAAGDVAVATSAEGSWEAASDGLALKAGQRLRTGPNGTATVAFFEGSRMFVGPSTEVLLTVLAGEDETLTVHIEQLAGTTSHDVIPLVGADAAYSVVTPSGEATVHGTSFGVQVGLDGAARYSVNHGLVEVTGAGANVFLGQQQVTQTTLGLPPQQPLETPDPNLIFQPETIDVTSCDTAMIIPASLLNAADDPDDLAENVVLGYGASPAYIDGVNLQPDSWAVISPTVAVDFQIAIAFNEAWNTAPDGTQASVEVFVAEESNWVHASRLTVTIERDCGVATPTPTITPTVSITPTVTVTPTVTITPTVTITPTPTITPTITPTPTITPTVVTDCVGADPHPAAMGLANEYGVEYEQIMTWFCEGGFGIGEIMLALQTAAGDPVLAQQYLDMRASGMGWGQIWQELGLHGNGNAGGNNGNGNAGGN
;
A
#
# COMPACT_ATOMS: atom_id res chain seq x y z
N MET A 1 33.78 36.97 24.54
CA MET A 1 34.64 38.12 24.96
C MET A 1 33.90 39.38 24.49
N THR A 2 33.77 40.48 25.24
CA THR A 2 34.38 40.84 26.54
C THR A 2 33.59 42.01 27.19
N GLN A 3 33.51 42.04 28.53
CA GLN A 3 33.22 43.24 29.37
C GLN A 3 31.80 43.87 29.22
N PHE A 4 31.27 44.72 30.13
CA PHE A 4 31.67 45.10 31.51
C PHE A 4 30.47 45.46 32.43
N GLU A 5 30.81 45.91 33.65
CA GLU A 5 29.96 46.36 34.78
C GLU A 5 29.00 47.53 34.42
N LYS A 6 27.86 47.82 35.07
CA LYS A 6 27.36 47.69 36.46
C LYS A 6 27.89 48.73 37.47
N SER A 7 27.18 49.86 37.60
CA SER A 7 27.28 50.87 38.68
C SER A 7 25.92 51.61 38.81
N ILE A 8 25.49 52.36 39.85
CA ILE A 8 26.05 52.90 41.12
C ILE A 8 25.04 52.55 42.26
N GLN A 9 25.27 52.34 43.57
CA GLN A 9 26.28 52.72 44.60
C GLN A 9 26.04 54.02 45.43
N GLN A 10 24.97 54.07 46.24
CA GLN A 10 24.76 55.03 47.36
C GLN A 10 23.95 54.37 48.50
N TYR A 11 24.22 54.55 49.81
CA TYR A 11 25.36 55.21 50.48
C TYR A 11 25.57 54.66 51.92
N ALA A 12 26.52 55.23 52.69
CA ALA A 12 26.96 54.86 54.06
C ALA A 12 25.83 54.80 55.14
N GLY A 13 26.02 54.24 56.35
CA GLY A 13 27.19 53.61 57.00
C GLY A 13 27.21 53.84 58.54
N ASN A 14 28.19 53.27 59.26
CA ASN A 14 28.44 53.34 60.73
C ASN A 14 27.43 52.64 61.69
N SER A 15 27.78 52.22 62.91
CA SER A 15 29.00 51.53 63.45
C SER A 15 28.82 51.10 64.94
N HIS A 16 29.71 50.22 65.43
CA HIS A 16 30.07 49.94 66.85
C HIS A 16 29.26 48.89 67.69
N VAL A 17 29.91 48.48 68.81
CA VAL A 17 29.97 47.18 69.55
C VAL A 17 30.57 47.50 70.96
N PRO A 18 30.48 46.74 72.10
CA PRO A 18 30.05 45.34 72.39
C PRO A 18 28.81 45.29 73.38
N GLU A 19 28.59 44.47 74.44
CA GLU A 19 29.34 43.44 75.22
C GLU A 19 28.44 42.43 76.02
N ARG A 20 28.70 42.20 77.32
CA ARG A 20 28.22 41.13 78.24
C ARG A 20 28.35 41.63 79.72
N PRO A 21 28.11 40.86 80.82
CA PRO A 21 27.45 39.54 81.02
C PRO A 21 26.32 39.54 82.10
N GLY A 22 25.72 38.38 82.41
CA GLY A 22 24.80 38.15 83.54
C GLY A 22 24.49 36.66 83.79
N ALA A 23 24.07 36.25 85.00
CA ALA A 23 23.95 34.85 85.43
C ALA A 23 22.56 34.44 86.00
N ALA A 24 22.34 33.14 86.19
CA ALA A 24 21.10 32.50 86.69
C ALA A 24 20.98 32.49 88.25
N PRO A 25 19.87 32.03 88.87
CA PRO A 25 19.62 30.58 89.05
C PRO A 25 18.14 30.08 89.17
N GLU A 26 17.99 28.74 89.25
CA GLU A 26 16.94 27.88 89.85
C GLU A 26 15.44 28.24 89.93
N ALA A 27 14.57 27.29 89.51
CA ALA A 27 13.55 26.66 90.38
C ALA A 27 12.96 25.35 89.78
N ARG A 28 12.41 24.50 90.66
CA ARG A 28 12.21 23.04 90.50
C ARG A 28 10.95 22.60 89.71
N GLN A 29 11.09 21.40 89.12
CA GLN A 29 10.10 20.44 88.58
C GLN A 29 8.77 20.32 89.38
N PRO A 30 7.65 19.80 88.80
CA PRO A 30 7.49 18.33 88.71
C PRO A 30 6.56 17.71 87.61
N TRP A 31 6.56 16.37 87.59
CA TRP A 31 5.67 15.38 86.91
C TRP A 31 5.62 15.35 85.37
N ARG A 32 6.02 14.19 84.82
CA ARG A 32 5.66 13.71 83.48
C ARG A 32 4.52 12.69 83.60
N LEU A 33 3.52 12.78 82.72
CA LEU A 33 2.76 11.61 82.26
C LEU A 33 2.98 11.44 80.75
N GLY A 34 3.22 10.22 80.30
CA GLY A 34 3.51 9.91 78.91
C GLY A 34 2.24 9.79 78.06
N ARG A 35 2.37 10.11 76.77
CA ARG A 35 1.50 9.60 75.71
C ARG A 35 2.37 8.79 74.73
N PRO A 36 1.96 7.59 74.30
CA PRO A 36 2.74 6.81 73.34
C PRO A 36 2.75 7.47 71.95
N GLN A 37 3.80 7.23 71.18
CA GLN A 37 4.00 7.87 69.87
C GLN A 37 3.16 7.18 68.79
N LEU A 38 2.27 7.94 68.12
CA LEU A 38 1.41 7.46 67.04
C LEU A 38 2.03 7.59 65.62
N ILE A 39 3.33 7.84 65.54
CA ILE A 39 4.01 8.28 64.30
C ILE A 39 4.27 7.11 63.32
N GLY A 40 4.41 5.88 63.82
CA GLY A 40 4.84 4.74 62.99
C GLY A 40 3.84 4.27 61.92
N LEU A 41 2.53 4.41 62.15
CA LEU A 41 1.52 3.78 61.27
C LEU A 41 1.39 4.48 59.91
N GLY A 42 1.53 5.81 59.87
CA GLY A 42 1.33 6.61 58.66
C GLY A 42 2.36 6.34 57.56
N MET A 43 3.64 6.19 57.93
CA MET A 43 4.71 5.89 56.98
C MET A 43 4.62 4.48 56.39
N VAL A 44 4.17 3.49 57.18
CA VAL A 44 3.95 2.13 56.66
C VAL A 44 2.80 2.12 55.67
N LEU A 45 1.69 2.81 55.99
CA LEU A 45 0.53 2.86 55.09
C LEU A 45 0.86 3.55 53.76
N SER A 46 1.58 4.68 53.78
CA SER A 46 1.95 5.38 52.55
C SER A 46 3.01 4.62 51.74
N LEU A 47 3.97 3.94 52.37
CA LEU A 47 4.93 3.09 51.64
C LEU A 47 4.22 1.92 50.96
N VAL A 48 3.27 1.25 51.64
CA VAL A 48 2.47 0.17 51.06
C VAL A 48 1.58 0.69 49.93
N MET A 49 1.00 1.89 50.07
CA MET A 49 0.16 2.49 49.03
C MET A 49 0.97 2.87 47.78
N VAL A 50 2.18 3.42 47.95
CA VAL A 50 3.10 3.72 46.83
C VAL A 50 3.58 2.43 46.16
N LEU A 51 4.04 1.44 46.93
CA LEU A 51 4.50 0.15 46.39
C LEU A 51 3.37 -0.63 45.70
N GLY A 52 2.14 -0.54 46.22
CA GLY A 52 0.94 -1.09 45.58
C GLY A 52 0.59 -0.37 44.27
N PHE A 53 0.74 0.96 44.23
CA PHE A 53 0.45 1.74 43.02
C PHE A 53 1.51 1.53 41.92
N THR A 54 2.81 1.49 42.29
CA THR A 54 3.87 1.10 41.35
C THR A 54 3.76 -0.38 40.95
N GLY A 55 3.29 -1.23 41.86
CA GLY A 55 2.98 -2.63 41.58
C GLY A 55 1.86 -2.80 40.55
N LEU A 56 0.76 -2.03 40.66
CA LEU A 56 -0.29 -2.00 39.64
C LEU A 56 0.21 -1.42 38.30
N LEU A 57 1.02 -0.36 38.33
CA LEU A 57 1.61 0.22 37.11
C LEU A 57 2.52 -0.78 36.38
N ALA A 58 3.32 -1.54 37.12
CA ALA A 58 4.16 -2.61 36.59
C ALA A 58 3.35 -3.84 36.16
N LEU A 59 2.24 -4.15 36.83
CA LEU A 59 1.33 -5.24 36.43
C LEU A 59 0.62 -4.93 35.10
N GLY A 60 0.29 -3.65 34.86
CA GLY A 60 -0.20 -3.19 33.55
C GLY A 60 0.81 -3.33 32.40
N LEU A 61 2.11 -3.39 32.71
CA LEU A 61 3.19 -3.69 31.76
C LEU A 61 3.45 -5.20 31.57
N LEU A 62 2.84 -6.05 32.39
CA LEU A 62 2.87 -7.52 32.26
C LEU A 62 1.66 -8.09 31.53
N ILE A 63 0.64 -7.25 31.22
CA ILE A 63 -0.37 -7.60 30.23
C ILE A 63 0.30 -7.46 28.86
N GLY A 64 0.60 -8.59 28.22
CA GLY A 64 1.16 -8.60 26.87
C GLY A 64 0.25 -7.83 25.91
N ARG A 65 0.83 -6.97 25.07
CA ARG A 65 0.07 -6.34 23.98
C ARG A 65 -0.48 -7.46 23.09
N PRO A 66 -1.76 -7.42 22.67
CA PRO A 66 -2.26 -8.38 21.70
C PRO A 66 -1.42 -8.28 20.43
N THR A 67 -0.92 -9.42 19.95
CA THR A 67 -0.20 -9.49 18.67
C THR A 67 -1.15 -9.09 17.54
N PRO A 68 -0.69 -8.25 16.58
CA PRO A 68 -1.53 -7.85 15.46
C PRO A 68 -1.92 -9.08 14.63
N ARG A 69 -3.20 -9.20 14.27
CA ARG A 69 -3.70 -10.33 13.46
C ARG A 69 -3.36 -10.18 11.98
N ALA A 70 -3.19 -8.93 11.52
CA ALA A 70 -2.53 -8.59 10.28
C ALA A 70 -1.69 -7.31 10.47
N THR A 71 -0.58 -7.22 9.74
CA THR A 71 0.32 -6.06 9.73
C THR A 71 0.48 -5.57 8.30
N LEU A 72 0.25 -4.28 8.06
CA LEU A 72 0.54 -3.63 6.80
C LEU A 72 2.03 -3.33 6.68
N LEU A 73 2.62 -3.74 5.58
CA LEU A 73 3.96 -3.37 5.16
C LEU A 73 3.82 -2.47 3.93
N VAL A 74 4.34 -1.24 3.99
CA VAL A 74 4.21 -0.25 2.92
C VAL A 74 5.49 -0.29 2.07
N ALA A 75 5.37 -0.63 0.79
CA ALA A 75 6.52 -0.79 -0.10
C ALA A 75 6.82 0.50 -0.87
N ALA A 76 5.84 1.08 -1.56
CA ALA A 76 5.99 2.33 -2.31
C ALA A 76 4.70 3.18 -2.34
N GLY A 77 4.87 4.46 -2.63
CA GLY A 77 3.82 5.40 -3.02
C GLY A 77 2.72 5.66 -2.00
N ASP A 78 1.58 6.14 -2.50
CA ASP A 78 0.42 6.51 -1.67
C ASP A 78 -0.32 5.27 -1.18
N VAL A 79 -0.29 5.02 0.12
CA VAL A 79 -1.07 3.98 0.79
C VAL A 79 -1.85 4.61 1.93
N ALA A 80 -3.16 4.34 2.01
CA ALA A 80 -4.04 4.94 3.01
C ALA A 80 -5.00 3.91 3.60
N VAL A 81 -5.35 4.10 4.88
CA VAL A 81 -6.25 3.24 5.64
C VAL A 81 -7.37 4.07 6.25
N ALA A 82 -8.62 3.59 6.13
CA ALA A 82 -9.74 4.12 6.88
C ALA A 82 -9.98 3.26 8.14
N THR A 83 -10.30 3.90 9.26
CA THR A 83 -10.49 3.23 10.56
C THR A 83 -11.79 2.43 10.67
N SER A 84 -12.72 2.62 9.72
CA SER A 84 -13.97 1.89 9.54
C SER A 84 -14.42 1.97 8.07
N ALA A 85 -15.48 1.27 7.69
CA ALA A 85 -16.10 1.40 6.35
C ALA A 85 -16.47 2.87 6.01
N GLU A 86 -16.95 3.62 7.00
CA GLU A 86 -17.33 5.04 6.95
C GLU A 86 -16.21 5.99 7.42
N GLY A 87 -14.99 5.48 7.64
CA GLY A 87 -13.90 6.24 8.24
C GLY A 87 -13.23 7.21 7.26
N SER A 88 -12.73 8.34 7.76
CA SER A 88 -11.80 9.19 7.00
C SER A 88 -10.53 8.43 6.65
N TRP A 89 -10.02 8.64 5.43
CA TRP A 89 -8.76 8.07 4.97
C TRP A 89 -7.56 8.75 5.65
N GLU A 90 -6.73 7.97 6.34
CA GLU A 90 -5.47 8.42 6.93
C GLU A 90 -4.29 7.79 6.17
N ALA A 91 -3.20 8.53 5.96
CA ALA A 91 -1.99 8.01 5.33
C ALA A 91 -1.38 6.88 6.19
N ALA A 92 -1.12 5.73 5.58
CA ALA A 92 -0.70 4.54 6.30
C ALA A 92 0.82 4.50 6.52
N SER A 93 1.24 4.19 7.75
CA SER A 93 2.66 3.95 8.05
C SER A 93 3.03 2.48 7.84
N ASP A 94 4.28 2.22 7.48
CA ASP A 94 4.85 0.87 7.56
C ASP A 94 4.71 0.28 8.99
N GLY A 95 4.50 -1.04 9.07
CA GLY A 95 4.28 -1.76 10.32
C GLY A 95 2.92 -1.50 11.00
N LEU A 96 1.95 -0.87 10.31
CA LEU A 96 0.64 -0.57 10.88
C LEU A 96 -0.17 -1.85 11.16
N ALA A 97 -0.60 -2.02 12.41
CA ALA A 97 -1.46 -3.12 12.85
C ALA A 97 -2.90 -2.93 12.33
N LEU A 98 -3.35 -3.82 11.42
CA LEU A 98 -4.69 -3.80 10.84
C LEU A 98 -5.70 -4.59 11.69
N LYS A 99 -6.98 -4.26 11.50
CA LYS A 99 -8.14 -4.80 12.21
C LYS A 99 -9.31 -5.06 11.26
N ALA A 100 -10.24 -5.93 11.68
CA ALA A 100 -11.52 -6.07 11.02
C ALA A 100 -12.29 -4.73 10.97
N GLY A 101 -13.00 -4.50 9.86
CA GLY A 101 -13.75 -3.28 9.56
C GLY A 101 -12.95 -2.16 8.90
N GLN A 102 -11.62 -2.28 8.76
CA GLN A 102 -10.79 -1.24 8.13
C GLN A 102 -10.70 -1.39 6.60
N ARG A 103 -10.76 -0.26 5.90
CA ARG A 103 -10.46 -0.17 4.45
C ARG A 103 -8.99 0.15 4.25
N LEU A 104 -8.40 -0.38 3.19
CA LEU A 104 -7.05 -0.12 2.72
C LEU A 104 -7.14 0.24 1.23
N ARG A 105 -6.48 1.34 0.83
CA ARG A 105 -6.35 1.73 -0.58
C ARG A 105 -4.92 2.06 -0.95
N THR A 106 -4.58 1.82 -2.21
CA THR A 106 -3.32 2.22 -2.85
C THR A 106 -3.60 3.22 -3.98
N GLY A 107 -2.71 4.20 -4.15
CA GLY A 107 -2.70 5.08 -5.31
C GLY A 107 -2.13 4.40 -6.56
N PRO A 108 -2.00 5.13 -7.69
CA PRO A 108 -1.45 4.61 -8.95
C PRO A 108 0.02 4.16 -8.87
N ASN A 109 0.76 4.71 -7.90
CA ASN A 109 2.14 4.33 -7.60
C ASN A 109 2.26 3.61 -6.24
N GLY A 110 1.12 3.31 -5.60
CA GLY A 110 1.04 2.75 -4.26
C GLY A 110 1.12 1.22 -4.27
N THR A 111 1.97 0.63 -3.43
CA THR A 111 2.08 -0.82 -3.27
C THR A 111 2.26 -1.20 -1.80
N ALA A 112 1.63 -2.29 -1.38
CA ALA A 112 1.70 -2.76 0.00
C ALA A 112 1.62 -4.29 0.10
N THR A 113 1.99 -4.83 1.26
CA THR A 113 1.76 -6.23 1.63
C THR A 113 1.10 -6.31 2.99
N VAL A 114 -0.04 -6.99 3.08
CA VAL A 114 -0.66 -7.37 4.35
C VAL A 114 -0.11 -8.74 4.74
N ALA A 115 0.67 -8.79 5.82
CA ALA A 115 1.17 -10.02 6.42
C ALA A 115 0.23 -10.46 7.56
N PHE A 116 -0.34 -11.66 7.44
CA PHE A 116 -1.23 -12.26 8.44
C PHE A 116 -0.42 -13.01 9.51
N PHE A 117 -1.03 -13.26 10.69
CA PHE A 117 -0.28 -13.68 11.88
C PHE A 117 0.26 -15.12 11.88
N GLU A 118 -0.28 -15.99 11.01
CA GLU A 118 0.13 -17.40 10.88
C GLU A 118 1.21 -17.61 9.81
N GLY A 119 1.32 -16.69 8.83
CA GLY A 119 2.36 -16.69 7.81
C GLY A 119 1.89 -16.23 6.42
N SER A 120 0.58 -16.30 6.15
CA SER A 120 -0.03 -15.93 4.87
C SER A 120 0.17 -14.46 4.52
N ARG A 121 0.12 -14.14 3.22
CA ARG A 121 0.37 -12.79 2.68
C ARG A 121 -0.66 -12.42 1.63
N MET A 122 -1.02 -11.13 1.60
CA MET A 122 -1.73 -10.51 0.49
C MET A 122 -0.90 -9.31 0.01
N PHE A 123 -0.38 -9.38 -1.21
CA PHE A 123 0.10 -8.21 -1.93
C PHE A 123 -1.08 -7.39 -2.43
N VAL A 124 -0.97 -6.06 -2.33
CA VAL A 124 -1.95 -5.08 -2.78
C VAL A 124 -1.23 -4.19 -3.79
N GLY A 125 -1.63 -4.31 -5.06
CA GLY A 125 -1.01 -3.61 -6.18
C GLY A 125 -1.50 -2.16 -6.31
N PRO A 126 -1.12 -1.46 -7.39
CA PRO A 126 -1.58 -0.10 -7.70
C PRO A 126 -3.10 0.03 -7.80
N SER A 127 -3.61 1.25 -7.53
CA SER A 127 -5.03 1.64 -7.72
C SER A 127 -6.05 0.66 -7.12
N THR A 128 -5.70 0.00 -6.02
CA THR A 128 -6.44 -1.12 -5.44
C THR A 128 -7.17 -0.68 -4.18
N GLU A 129 -8.38 -1.19 -3.96
CA GLU A 129 -9.19 -0.88 -2.78
C GLU A 129 -9.80 -2.14 -2.17
N VAL A 130 -9.49 -2.40 -0.90
CA VAL A 130 -9.97 -3.56 -0.14
C VAL A 130 -10.52 -3.18 1.23
N LEU A 131 -11.56 -3.89 1.70
CA LEU A 131 -12.11 -3.82 3.05
C LEU A 131 -11.88 -5.15 3.77
N LEU A 132 -11.19 -5.12 4.90
CA LEU A 132 -10.96 -6.31 5.74
C LEU A 132 -12.19 -6.54 6.62
N THR A 133 -13.24 -7.16 6.08
CA THR A 133 -14.52 -7.35 6.79
C THR A 133 -14.41 -8.29 7.98
N VAL A 134 -13.66 -9.40 7.84
CA VAL A 134 -13.34 -10.31 8.94
C VAL A 134 -11.83 -10.51 9.03
N LEU A 135 -11.29 -10.34 10.23
CA LEU A 135 -9.91 -10.64 10.60
C LEU A 135 -9.93 -11.19 12.02
N ALA A 136 -10.16 -12.50 12.15
CA ALA A 136 -10.33 -13.18 13.43
C ALA A 136 -9.34 -14.34 13.61
N GLY A 137 -9.18 -14.76 14.86
CA GLY A 137 -8.43 -15.97 15.21
C GLY A 137 -8.26 -16.14 16.71
N GLU A 138 -8.61 -17.32 17.20
CA GLU A 138 -8.25 -17.88 18.51
C GLU A 138 -7.66 -19.28 18.26
N ASP A 139 -6.77 -19.75 19.15
CA ASP A 139 -6.14 -21.08 19.11
C ASP A 139 -5.69 -21.55 17.70
N GLU A 140 -4.87 -20.71 17.05
CA GLU A 140 -4.24 -20.91 15.72
C GLU A 140 -5.18 -20.94 14.51
N THR A 141 -6.51 -20.82 14.69
CA THR A 141 -7.46 -20.66 13.56
C THR A 141 -7.35 -19.26 12.94
N LEU A 142 -7.37 -19.17 11.61
CA LEU A 142 -7.44 -17.90 10.85
C LEU A 142 -8.79 -17.83 10.12
N THR A 143 -9.56 -16.77 10.38
CA THR A 143 -10.74 -16.43 9.57
C THR A 143 -10.54 -15.06 8.93
N VAL A 144 -10.45 -15.04 7.60
CA VAL A 144 -10.25 -13.84 6.78
C VAL A 144 -11.33 -13.75 5.71
N HIS A 145 -12.00 -12.60 5.68
CA HIS A 145 -12.96 -12.20 4.66
C HIS A 145 -12.55 -10.80 4.19
N ILE A 146 -12.42 -10.64 2.88
CA ILE A 146 -11.93 -9.43 2.21
C ILE A 146 -12.95 -9.05 1.14
N GLU A 147 -13.44 -7.81 1.15
CA GLU A 147 -14.16 -7.25 0.00
C GLU A 147 -13.17 -6.43 -0.84
N GLN A 148 -12.85 -6.87 -2.05
CA GLN A 148 -12.02 -6.16 -3.02
C GLN A 148 -12.92 -5.42 -4.01
N LEU A 149 -12.87 -4.09 -3.98
CA LEU A 149 -13.78 -3.24 -4.74
C LEU A 149 -13.19 -2.84 -6.10
N ALA A 150 -11.87 -2.74 -6.22
CA ALA A 150 -11.16 -2.41 -7.47
C ALA A 150 -9.67 -2.83 -7.39
N GLY A 151 -9.01 -2.98 -8.55
CA GLY A 151 -7.56 -3.17 -8.66
C GLY A 151 -7.09 -4.62 -8.51
N THR A 152 -5.81 -4.81 -8.18
CA THR A 152 -5.11 -6.11 -8.19
C THR A 152 -4.58 -6.53 -6.82
N THR A 153 -4.79 -7.79 -6.50
CA THR A 153 -4.22 -8.46 -5.33
C THR A 153 -3.60 -9.79 -5.75
N SER A 154 -2.60 -10.23 -4.98
CA SER A 154 -2.05 -11.57 -5.05
C SER A 154 -1.94 -12.12 -3.64
N HIS A 155 -2.39 -13.35 -3.45
CA HIS A 155 -2.56 -13.99 -2.15
C HIS A 155 -1.70 -15.25 -2.10
N ASP A 156 -0.86 -15.36 -1.08
CA ASP A 156 -0.14 -16.59 -0.72
C ASP A 156 -0.71 -17.06 0.63
N VAL A 157 -1.66 -18.00 0.58
CA VAL A 157 -2.40 -18.49 1.74
C VAL A 157 -1.86 -19.86 2.13
N ILE A 158 -1.33 -20.00 3.35
CA ILE A 158 -0.83 -21.27 3.84
C ILE A 158 -2.00 -22.25 4.12
N PRO A 159 -1.77 -23.57 4.17
CA PRO A 159 -2.82 -24.55 4.49
C PRO A 159 -3.50 -24.25 5.83
N LEU A 160 -4.77 -23.85 5.75
CA LEU A 160 -5.58 -23.43 6.91
C LEU A 160 -5.82 -24.61 7.87
N VAL A 161 -5.75 -24.34 9.18
CA VAL A 161 -5.89 -25.34 10.24
C VAL A 161 -7.07 -25.00 11.15
N GLY A 162 -7.92 -26.00 11.42
CA GLY A 162 -9.14 -25.86 12.22
C GLY A 162 -10.41 -25.90 11.37
N ALA A 163 -11.55 -26.19 12.01
CA ALA A 163 -12.84 -26.33 11.30
C ALA A 163 -13.47 -24.98 10.91
N ASP A 164 -13.16 -23.92 11.67
CA ASP A 164 -13.68 -22.56 11.50
C ASP A 164 -12.70 -21.64 10.75
N ALA A 165 -11.59 -22.20 10.25
CA ALA A 165 -10.58 -21.46 9.50
C ALA A 165 -10.96 -21.34 8.02
N ALA A 166 -11.02 -20.11 7.52
CA ALA A 166 -11.47 -19.78 6.18
C ALA A 166 -10.73 -18.56 5.63
N TYR A 167 -10.47 -18.54 4.32
CA TYR A 167 -9.93 -17.40 3.60
C TYR A 167 -10.78 -17.15 2.36
N SER A 168 -11.23 -15.91 2.19
CA SER A 168 -12.23 -15.55 1.19
C SER A 168 -12.05 -14.12 0.67
N VAL A 169 -12.22 -13.94 -0.63
CA VAL A 169 -12.14 -12.67 -1.34
C VAL A 169 -13.43 -12.47 -2.15
N VAL A 170 -14.29 -11.58 -1.66
CA VAL A 170 -15.50 -11.11 -2.33
C VAL A 170 -15.13 -9.96 -3.27
N THR A 171 -15.70 -9.99 -4.46
CA THR A 171 -15.65 -8.92 -5.46
C THR A 171 -17.10 -8.53 -5.83
N PRO A 172 -17.33 -7.46 -6.60
CA PRO A 172 -18.68 -7.10 -7.07
C PRO A 172 -19.41 -8.22 -7.81
N SER A 173 -18.67 -9.06 -8.56
CA SER A 173 -19.25 -10.05 -9.47
C SER A 173 -19.16 -11.51 -8.98
N GLY A 174 -18.44 -11.78 -7.88
CA GLY A 174 -18.32 -13.13 -7.32
C GLY A 174 -17.46 -13.21 -6.06
N GLU A 175 -17.31 -14.41 -5.51
CA GLU A 175 -16.49 -14.69 -4.32
C GLU A 175 -15.54 -15.86 -4.59
N ALA A 176 -14.25 -15.68 -4.30
CA ALA A 176 -13.26 -16.75 -4.25
C ALA A 176 -13.06 -17.24 -2.81
N THR A 177 -13.15 -18.56 -2.60
CA THR A 177 -12.88 -19.21 -1.31
C THR A 177 -11.77 -20.25 -1.46
N VAL A 178 -10.85 -20.32 -0.49
CA VAL A 178 -9.59 -21.07 -0.63
C VAL A 178 -9.14 -21.77 0.65
N HIS A 179 -8.33 -22.83 0.48
CA HIS A 179 -7.64 -23.53 1.57
C HIS A 179 -6.21 -23.92 1.15
N GLY A 180 -5.20 -23.15 1.54
CA GLY A 180 -3.79 -23.45 1.21
C GLY A 180 -3.47 -23.23 -0.26
N THR A 181 -3.58 -22.01 -0.75
CA THR A 181 -3.59 -21.69 -2.19
C THR A 181 -2.89 -20.35 -2.47
N SER A 182 -2.13 -20.33 -3.56
CA SER A 182 -1.53 -19.13 -4.15
C SER A 182 -2.36 -18.72 -5.38
N PHE A 183 -2.93 -17.52 -5.36
CA PHE A 183 -3.87 -17.05 -6.37
C PHE A 183 -3.88 -15.51 -6.52
N GLY A 184 -4.27 -15.02 -7.69
CA GLY A 184 -4.48 -13.61 -8.00
C GLY A 184 -5.97 -13.28 -8.13
N VAL A 185 -6.32 -12.04 -7.78
CA VAL A 185 -7.65 -11.46 -8.03
C VAL A 185 -7.48 -10.06 -8.61
N GLN A 186 -8.08 -9.83 -9.78
CA GLN A 186 -8.11 -8.55 -10.46
C GLN A 186 -9.56 -8.12 -10.63
N VAL A 187 -9.92 -6.93 -10.15
CA VAL A 187 -11.26 -6.33 -10.30
C VAL A 187 -11.15 -5.11 -11.21
N GLY A 188 -11.81 -5.18 -12.37
CA GLY A 188 -11.87 -4.12 -13.36
C GLY A 188 -12.78 -2.97 -12.94
N LEU A 189 -12.64 -1.82 -13.60
CA LEU A 189 -13.51 -0.65 -13.37
C LEU A 189 -14.95 -0.85 -13.87
N ASP A 190 -15.19 -1.88 -14.68
CA ASP A 190 -16.52 -2.38 -15.04
C ASP A 190 -17.16 -3.27 -13.95
N GLY A 191 -16.41 -3.52 -12.85
CA GLY A 191 -16.74 -4.42 -11.76
C GLY A 191 -16.81 -5.90 -12.14
N ALA A 192 -16.23 -6.30 -13.28
CA ALA A 192 -15.91 -7.69 -13.55
C ALA A 192 -14.64 -8.10 -12.78
N ALA A 193 -14.53 -9.38 -12.44
CA ALA A 193 -13.36 -9.92 -11.74
C ALA A 193 -12.76 -11.12 -12.46
N ARG A 194 -11.44 -11.12 -12.59
CA ARG A 194 -10.61 -12.26 -13.03
C ARG A 194 -9.95 -12.89 -11.81
N TYR A 195 -10.06 -14.21 -11.70
CA TYR A 195 -9.38 -15.02 -10.69
C TYR A 195 -8.41 -15.95 -11.39
N SER A 196 -7.21 -16.13 -10.83
CA SER A 196 -6.13 -16.92 -11.44
C SER A 196 -5.39 -17.73 -10.37
N VAL A 197 -5.12 -19.02 -10.60
CA VAL A 197 -4.57 -19.92 -9.57
C VAL A 197 -3.19 -20.44 -9.91
N ASN A 198 -2.14 -19.91 -9.26
CA ASN A 198 -0.76 -20.33 -9.51
C ASN A 198 -0.44 -21.67 -8.81
N HIS A 199 -1.00 -21.93 -7.63
CA HIS A 199 -0.87 -23.23 -6.95
C HIS A 199 -2.01 -23.48 -5.95
N GLY A 200 -2.63 -24.66 -6.00
CA GLY A 200 -3.69 -25.06 -5.06
C GLY A 200 -5.05 -25.21 -5.74
N LEU A 201 -6.11 -24.76 -5.06
CA LEU A 201 -7.49 -24.86 -5.52
C LEU A 201 -8.30 -23.65 -5.04
N VAL A 202 -8.99 -22.97 -5.97
CA VAL A 202 -9.96 -21.92 -5.64
C VAL A 202 -11.36 -22.39 -6.04
N GLU A 203 -12.34 -22.25 -5.15
CA GLU A 203 -13.76 -22.26 -5.53
C GLU A 203 -14.19 -20.81 -5.78
N VAL A 204 -14.59 -20.50 -7.01
CA VAL A 204 -15.17 -19.20 -7.39
C VAL A 204 -16.68 -19.35 -7.53
N THR A 205 -17.44 -18.55 -6.81
CA THR A 205 -18.90 -18.50 -6.86
C THR A 205 -19.40 -17.18 -7.44
N GLY A 206 -20.56 -17.18 -8.10
CA GLY A 206 -21.18 -15.99 -8.69
C GLY A 206 -22.58 -16.29 -9.23
N ALA A 207 -23.51 -15.34 -9.07
CA ALA A 207 -24.91 -15.44 -9.50
C ALA A 207 -25.65 -16.77 -9.15
N GLY A 208 -25.25 -17.46 -8.07
CA GLY A 208 -25.82 -18.74 -7.64
C GLY A 208 -25.25 -20.00 -8.31
N ALA A 209 -24.12 -19.89 -9.02
CA ALA A 209 -23.33 -21.00 -9.54
C ALA A 209 -21.89 -20.94 -9.01
N ASN A 210 -21.15 -22.05 -9.14
CA ASN A 210 -19.74 -22.16 -8.76
C ASN A 210 -18.89 -22.87 -9.83
N VAL A 211 -17.59 -22.60 -9.80
CA VAL A 211 -16.55 -23.31 -10.57
C VAL A 211 -15.32 -23.51 -9.70
N PHE A 212 -14.56 -24.57 -9.97
CA PHE A 212 -13.29 -24.84 -9.29
C PHE A 212 -12.14 -24.61 -10.25
N LEU A 213 -11.14 -23.84 -9.83
CA LEU A 213 -9.93 -23.54 -10.59
C LEU A 213 -8.76 -24.28 -9.94
N GLY A 214 -8.12 -25.18 -10.68
CA GLY A 214 -6.82 -25.74 -10.32
C GLY A 214 -5.67 -24.84 -10.75
N GLN A 215 -4.44 -25.28 -10.45
CA GLN A 215 -3.21 -24.66 -10.95
C GLN A 215 -3.25 -24.37 -12.47
N GLN A 216 -2.72 -23.22 -12.87
CA GLN A 216 -2.68 -22.69 -14.25
C GLN A 216 -4.06 -22.41 -14.88
N GLN A 217 -5.13 -22.33 -14.08
CA GLN A 217 -6.47 -21.98 -14.56
C GLN A 217 -6.93 -20.59 -14.12
N VAL A 218 -7.74 -19.96 -14.97
CA VAL A 218 -8.44 -18.71 -14.70
C VAL A 218 -9.95 -18.85 -14.88
N THR A 219 -10.72 -17.96 -14.24
CA THR A 219 -12.10 -17.67 -14.64
C THR A 219 -12.36 -16.16 -14.58
N GLN A 220 -13.43 -15.74 -15.23
CA GLN A 220 -13.98 -14.40 -15.14
C GLN A 220 -15.42 -14.45 -14.62
N THR A 221 -15.77 -13.46 -13.80
CA THR A 221 -17.14 -13.16 -13.38
C THR A 221 -17.50 -11.75 -13.84
N THR A 222 -18.78 -11.53 -14.15
CA THR A 222 -19.34 -10.22 -14.49
C THR A 222 -20.60 -10.03 -13.65
N LEU A 223 -20.91 -8.82 -13.20
CA LEU A 223 -22.01 -8.58 -12.26
C LEU A 223 -23.34 -9.19 -12.75
N GLY A 224 -23.97 -9.99 -11.89
CA GLY A 224 -25.23 -10.68 -12.18
C GLY A 224 -25.11 -11.93 -13.08
N LEU A 225 -23.92 -12.28 -13.57
CA LEU A 225 -23.66 -13.48 -14.37
C LEU A 225 -22.88 -14.54 -13.57
N PRO A 226 -23.07 -15.84 -13.86
CA PRO A 226 -22.29 -16.90 -13.22
C PRO A 226 -20.82 -16.87 -13.70
N PRO A 227 -19.88 -17.46 -12.94
CA PRO A 227 -18.50 -17.62 -13.38
C PRO A 227 -18.42 -18.36 -14.72
N GLN A 228 -17.50 -17.94 -15.57
CA GLN A 228 -17.19 -18.66 -16.80
C GLN A 228 -16.60 -20.04 -16.48
N GLN A 229 -16.67 -20.98 -17.44
CA GLN A 229 -15.95 -22.25 -17.29
C GLN A 229 -14.44 -21.97 -17.19
N PRO A 230 -13.70 -22.64 -16.28
CA PRO A 230 -12.27 -22.43 -16.15
C PRO A 230 -11.54 -22.64 -17.48
N LEU A 231 -10.63 -21.73 -17.80
CA LEU A 231 -9.73 -21.82 -18.94
C LEU A 231 -8.32 -22.05 -18.42
N GLU A 232 -7.60 -22.98 -19.04
CA GLU A 232 -6.15 -23.08 -18.90
C GLU A 232 -5.51 -21.88 -19.61
N THR A 233 -4.52 -21.25 -18.99
CA THR A 233 -3.81 -20.08 -19.56
C THR A 233 -2.31 -20.22 -19.34
N PRO A 234 -1.48 -19.79 -20.32
CA PRO A 234 -0.02 -19.67 -20.16
C PRO A 234 0.36 -19.03 -18.82
N ASP A 235 1.24 -19.65 -18.04
CA ASP A 235 1.70 -19.21 -16.70
C ASP A 235 3.18 -18.80 -16.74
N PRO A 236 3.50 -17.66 -17.39
CA PRO A 236 4.87 -17.18 -17.54
C PRO A 236 5.47 -16.82 -16.18
N ASN A 237 6.72 -17.20 -15.95
CA ASN A 237 7.42 -16.95 -14.69
C ASN A 237 8.36 -15.74 -14.85
N LEU A 238 7.83 -14.52 -14.75
CA LEU A 238 8.59 -13.28 -15.02
C LEU A 238 9.50 -12.90 -13.84
N ILE A 239 10.83 -13.01 -14.02
CA ILE A 239 11.86 -12.74 -13.01
C ILE A 239 12.82 -11.64 -13.49
N PHE A 240 13.03 -10.60 -12.69
CA PHE A 240 14.03 -9.55 -12.98
C PHE A 240 15.46 -10.05 -12.75
N GLN A 241 16.38 -9.64 -13.63
CA GLN A 241 17.79 -10.02 -13.55
C GLN A 241 18.69 -8.77 -13.60
N PRO A 242 19.39 -8.44 -12.49
CA PRO A 242 19.20 -8.96 -11.13
C PRO A 242 17.86 -8.48 -10.49
N GLU A 243 17.49 -9.06 -9.35
CA GLU A 243 16.34 -8.61 -8.53
C GLU A 243 16.68 -7.39 -7.64
N THR A 244 17.97 -7.14 -7.39
CA THR A 244 18.47 -6.04 -6.57
C THR A 244 19.70 -5.39 -7.18
N ILE A 245 19.74 -4.06 -7.23
CA ILE A 245 20.88 -3.26 -7.73
C ILE A 245 21.24 -2.19 -6.71
N ASP A 246 22.39 -2.35 -6.05
CA ASP A 246 22.96 -1.29 -5.20
C ASP A 246 24.02 -0.51 -6.01
N VAL A 247 23.85 0.80 -6.14
CA VAL A 247 24.76 1.70 -6.87
C VAL A 247 25.13 2.92 -6.04
N THR A 248 26.35 3.43 -6.26
CA THR A 248 26.85 4.66 -5.64
C THR A 248 27.03 5.73 -6.72
N SER A 249 26.47 6.93 -6.53
CA SER A 249 26.61 8.03 -7.49
C SER A 249 26.41 9.41 -6.85
N CYS A 250 26.96 10.43 -7.51
CA CYS A 250 26.72 11.85 -7.24
C CYS A 250 26.19 12.60 -8.47
N ASP A 251 25.78 11.89 -9.51
CA ASP A 251 25.36 12.47 -10.78
C ASP A 251 23.90 12.98 -10.70
N THR A 252 23.59 13.97 -11.54
CA THR A 252 22.23 14.54 -11.65
C THR A 252 21.26 13.62 -12.41
N ALA A 253 21.78 12.64 -13.15
CA ALA A 253 21.02 11.58 -13.80
C ALA A 253 21.91 10.36 -14.03
N MET A 254 21.31 9.17 -14.10
CA MET A 254 22.00 7.91 -14.40
C MET A 254 21.16 7.01 -15.31
N ILE A 255 21.81 5.99 -15.91
CA ILE A 255 21.13 4.93 -16.67
C ILE A 255 21.67 3.58 -16.19
N ILE A 256 20.77 2.71 -15.74
CA ILE A 256 21.07 1.35 -15.25
C ILE A 256 20.47 0.33 -16.23
N PRO A 257 21.25 -0.62 -16.77
CA PRO A 257 20.73 -1.74 -17.54
C PRO A 257 20.20 -2.84 -16.61
N ALA A 258 19.07 -3.45 -16.99
CA ALA A 258 18.50 -4.63 -16.34
C ALA A 258 17.81 -5.52 -17.37
N SER A 259 17.48 -6.76 -17.01
CA SER A 259 16.76 -7.69 -17.88
C SER A 259 15.53 -8.27 -17.16
N LEU A 260 14.54 -8.71 -17.93
CA LEU A 260 13.39 -9.49 -17.46
C LEU A 260 13.40 -10.85 -18.17
N LEU A 261 13.46 -11.94 -17.41
CA LEU A 261 13.44 -13.32 -17.92
C LEU A 261 12.05 -13.92 -17.72
N ASN A 262 11.44 -14.48 -18.77
CA ASN A 262 10.40 -15.49 -18.59
C ASN A 262 11.09 -16.84 -18.28
N ALA A 263 11.04 -17.27 -17.03
CA ALA A 263 11.67 -18.47 -16.51
C ALA A 263 10.70 -19.68 -16.46
N ALA A 264 9.66 -19.69 -17.28
CA ALA A 264 8.80 -20.86 -17.45
C ALA A 264 9.51 -21.96 -18.26
N ASP A 265 9.15 -23.23 -17.98
CA ASP A 265 9.73 -24.42 -18.62
C ASP A 265 8.83 -24.98 -19.75
N ASP A 266 7.52 -24.73 -19.76
CA ASP A 266 6.62 -25.17 -20.82
C ASP A 266 6.65 -24.20 -22.01
N PRO A 267 6.76 -24.66 -23.27
CA PRO A 267 6.80 -23.77 -24.45
C PRO A 267 5.53 -22.92 -24.65
N ASP A 268 4.38 -23.32 -24.10
CA ASP A 268 3.13 -22.58 -24.26
C ASP A 268 2.95 -21.46 -23.19
N ASP A 269 3.82 -21.39 -22.15
CA ASP A 269 3.82 -20.37 -21.08
C ASP A 269 4.35 -18.98 -21.54
N LEU A 270 3.78 -18.45 -22.62
CA LEU A 270 4.03 -17.10 -23.14
C LEU A 270 3.53 -16.01 -22.16
N ALA A 271 4.33 -14.97 -21.93
CA ALA A 271 3.83 -13.70 -21.37
C ALA A 271 3.37 -12.78 -22.51
N GLU A 272 2.18 -12.20 -22.43
CA GLU A 272 1.64 -11.33 -23.49
C GLU A 272 1.29 -9.93 -22.99
N ASN A 273 1.62 -8.92 -23.81
CA ASN A 273 1.45 -7.49 -23.52
C ASN A 273 2.02 -7.09 -22.14
N VAL A 274 3.26 -7.49 -21.88
CA VAL A 274 4.00 -7.13 -20.67
C VAL A 274 4.30 -5.63 -20.67
N VAL A 275 3.94 -4.93 -19.59
CA VAL A 275 4.27 -3.51 -19.36
C VAL A 275 4.91 -3.34 -17.99
N LEU A 276 5.97 -2.54 -17.90
CA LEU A 276 6.67 -2.22 -16.66
C LEU A 276 6.16 -0.93 -16.02
N GLY A 277 5.93 -0.98 -14.71
CA GLY A 277 5.71 0.20 -13.87
C GLY A 277 6.90 0.47 -12.96
N TYR A 278 6.89 1.62 -12.29
CA TYR A 278 7.87 1.93 -11.24
C TYR A 278 7.27 2.69 -10.06
N GLY A 279 7.84 2.46 -8.88
CA GLY A 279 7.76 3.34 -7.72
C GLY A 279 9.13 4.00 -7.50
N ALA A 280 9.17 5.22 -6.97
CA ALA A 280 10.42 5.94 -6.72
C ALA A 280 10.33 6.81 -5.46
N SER A 281 11.47 7.02 -4.79
CA SER A 281 11.59 7.91 -3.62
C SER A 281 11.42 9.40 -4.02
N PRO A 282 10.26 10.04 -3.76
CA PRO A 282 9.96 11.38 -4.30
C PRO A 282 10.77 12.49 -3.63
N ALA A 283 11.44 12.21 -2.51
CA ALA A 283 12.33 13.15 -1.83
C ALA A 283 13.55 13.53 -2.69
N TYR A 284 14.02 12.64 -3.56
CA TYR A 284 15.31 12.78 -4.26
C TYR A 284 15.24 12.56 -5.78
N ILE A 285 14.20 11.90 -6.28
CA ILE A 285 14.06 11.54 -7.69
C ILE A 285 13.02 12.47 -8.34
N ASP A 286 13.40 13.08 -9.47
CA ASP A 286 12.58 13.99 -10.27
C ASP A 286 11.74 13.23 -11.31
N GLY A 287 12.25 12.07 -11.78
CA GLY A 287 11.52 11.14 -12.61
C GLY A 287 12.33 9.89 -12.98
N VAL A 288 11.62 8.84 -13.41
CA VAL A 288 12.21 7.62 -13.98
C VAL A 288 11.60 7.36 -15.35
N ASN A 289 12.39 6.86 -16.29
CA ASN A 289 11.96 6.42 -17.61
C ASN A 289 12.52 5.03 -17.89
N LEU A 290 11.65 4.08 -18.28
CA LEU A 290 12.01 2.70 -18.62
C LEU A 290 12.04 2.57 -20.15
N GLN A 291 13.11 2.01 -20.73
CA GLN A 291 13.30 1.94 -22.18
C GLN A 291 13.91 0.58 -22.63
N PRO A 292 13.17 -0.26 -23.40
CA PRO A 292 11.71 -0.22 -23.53
C PRO A 292 11.01 -0.40 -22.18
N ASP A 293 9.75 0.02 -22.13
CA ASP A 293 8.83 -0.18 -21.01
C ASP A 293 7.91 -1.41 -21.22
N SER A 294 7.86 -1.97 -22.42
CA SER A 294 6.82 -2.91 -22.83
C SER A 294 7.25 -3.91 -23.91
N TRP A 295 6.64 -5.11 -23.89
CA TRP A 295 6.84 -6.19 -24.86
C TRP A 295 5.53 -6.91 -25.19
N ALA A 296 5.23 -7.06 -26.49
CA ALA A 296 4.02 -7.74 -26.94
C ALA A 296 4.00 -9.24 -26.57
N VAL A 297 5.15 -9.93 -26.62
CA VAL A 297 5.31 -11.33 -26.17
C VAL A 297 6.71 -11.53 -25.57
N ILE A 298 6.83 -12.26 -24.45
CA ILE A 298 8.08 -12.82 -23.93
C ILE A 298 7.94 -14.34 -23.81
N SER A 299 8.66 -15.08 -24.64
CA SER A 299 8.60 -16.55 -24.67
C SER A 299 9.35 -17.21 -23.49
N PRO A 300 8.95 -18.42 -23.07
CA PRO A 300 9.67 -19.26 -22.11
C PRO A 300 11.18 -19.33 -22.37
N THR A 301 11.97 -19.26 -21.29
CA THR A 301 13.44 -19.18 -21.25
C THR A 301 14.08 -17.95 -21.91
N VAL A 302 13.31 -16.97 -22.41
CA VAL A 302 13.85 -15.75 -23.04
C VAL A 302 13.97 -14.61 -22.03
N ALA A 303 15.15 -14.00 -21.98
CA ALA A 303 15.38 -12.72 -21.33
C ALA A 303 15.29 -11.56 -22.32
N VAL A 304 14.69 -10.44 -21.90
CA VAL A 304 14.62 -9.18 -22.63
C VAL A 304 15.28 -8.06 -21.83
N ASP A 305 16.05 -7.20 -22.49
CA ASP A 305 16.82 -6.14 -21.85
C ASP A 305 16.08 -4.80 -21.87
N PHE A 306 16.21 -4.02 -20.79
CA PHE A 306 15.73 -2.65 -20.67
C PHE A 306 16.70 -1.74 -19.91
N GLN A 307 16.44 -0.44 -19.97
CA GLN A 307 17.22 0.59 -19.28
C GLN A 307 16.33 1.41 -18.35
N ILE A 308 16.81 1.60 -17.11
CA ILE A 308 16.21 2.47 -16.10
C ILE A 308 16.99 3.79 -16.13
N ALA A 309 16.42 4.82 -16.76
CA ALA A 309 16.97 6.17 -16.75
C ALA A 309 16.35 6.96 -15.59
N ILE A 310 17.19 7.40 -14.64
CA ILE A 310 16.77 8.11 -13.42
C ILE A 310 17.27 9.56 -13.50
N ALA A 311 16.39 10.52 -13.23
CA ALA A 311 16.71 11.92 -13.04
C ALA A 311 16.57 12.31 -11.55
N PHE A 312 17.56 13.02 -11.01
CA PHE A 312 17.58 13.43 -9.60
C PHE A 312 17.28 14.93 -9.43
N ASN A 313 16.60 15.26 -8.34
CA ASN A 313 16.17 16.62 -8.04
C ASN A 313 17.26 17.46 -7.30
N GLU A 314 16.99 18.73 -7.00
CA GLU A 314 17.96 19.61 -6.31
C GLU A 314 18.25 19.18 -4.86
N ALA A 315 17.34 18.46 -4.20
CA ALA A 315 17.58 17.93 -2.86
C ALA A 315 18.62 16.81 -2.86
N TRP A 316 18.63 15.93 -3.89
CA TRP A 316 19.71 14.93 -4.06
C TRP A 316 21.08 15.59 -4.18
N ASN A 317 21.18 16.67 -4.95
CA ASN A 317 22.41 17.43 -5.18
C ASN A 317 22.94 18.12 -3.90
N THR A 318 22.09 18.36 -2.90
CA THR A 318 22.44 19.08 -1.67
C THR A 318 22.42 18.22 -0.38
N ALA A 319 22.02 16.96 -0.48
CA ALA A 319 22.01 16.00 0.62
C ALA A 319 23.43 15.67 1.16
N PRO A 320 23.55 15.09 2.38
CA PRO A 320 24.80 14.49 2.85
C PRO A 320 25.21 13.24 2.05
N ASP A 321 26.50 12.92 2.03
CA ASP A 321 26.96 11.60 1.60
C ASP A 321 26.48 10.52 2.59
N GLY A 322 26.20 9.32 2.09
CA GLY A 322 25.45 8.27 2.81
C GLY A 322 23.92 8.44 2.79
N THR A 323 23.39 9.44 2.07
CA THR A 323 21.94 9.54 1.80
C THR A 323 21.54 8.50 0.77
N GLN A 324 20.43 7.80 0.99
CA GLN A 324 19.91 6.80 0.06
C GLN A 324 18.59 7.24 -0.58
N ALA A 325 18.41 6.86 -1.84
CA ALA A 325 17.17 6.93 -2.60
C ALA A 325 16.87 5.56 -3.22
N SER A 326 15.60 5.24 -3.48
CA SER A 326 15.20 3.97 -4.09
C SER A 326 14.33 4.15 -5.34
N VAL A 327 14.43 3.19 -6.25
CA VAL A 327 13.47 2.93 -7.33
C VAL A 327 13.07 1.44 -7.25
N GLU A 328 11.79 1.15 -7.32
CA GLU A 328 11.25 -0.21 -7.48
C GLU A 328 10.67 -0.31 -8.90
N VAL A 329 11.08 -1.29 -9.68
CA VAL A 329 10.49 -1.60 -11.00
C VAL A 329 9.69 -2.90 -10.87
N PHE A 330 8.50 -2.95 -11.45
CA PHE A 330 7.58 -4.09 -11.35
C PHE A 330 6.84 -4.32 -12.67
N VAL A 331 6.26 -5.51 -12.86
CA VAL A 331 5.34 -5.77 -13.98
C VAL A 331 3.99 -5.15 -13.63
N ALA A 332 3.59 -4.10 -14.35
CA ALA A 332 2.35 -3.36 -14.13
C ALA A 332 1.16 -3.99 -14.85
N GLU A 333 1.36 -4.48 -16.07
CA GLU A 333 0.38 -5.21 -16.85
C GLU A 333 1.02 -6.46 -17.48
N GLU A 334 0.26 -7.55 -17.52
CA GLU A 334 0.50 -8.75 -18.33
C GLU A 334 -0.87 -9.40 -18.57
N SER A 335 -1.07 -10.00 -19.75
CA SER A 335 -2.41 -10.42 -20.20
C SER A 335 -2.89 -11.71 -19.55
N ASN A 336 -1.96 -12.54 -19.07
CA ASN A 336 -2.24 -13.87 -18.55
C ASN A 336 -2.34 -13.89 -17.02
N TRP A 337 -1.40 -13.26 -16.29
CA TRP A 337 -1.31 -13.32 -14.83
C TRP A 337 -0.89 -12.02 -14.14
N VAL A 338 -1.17 -11.92 -12.83
CA VAL A 338 -0.66 -10.86 -11.95
C VAL A 338 0.68 -11.30 -11.35
N HIS A 339 1.77 -10.69 -11.79
CA HIS A 339 3.13 -11.04 -11.35
C HIS A 339 3.55 -10.26 -10.10
N ALA A 340 4.10 -10.96 -9.10
CA ALA A 340 4.54 -10.36 -7.83
C ALA A 340 6.02 -9.88 -7.84
N SER A 341 6.73 -10.11 -8.96
CA SER A 341 8.16 -9.86 -9.11
C SER A 341 8.51 -8.38 -9.23
N ARG A 342 9.70 -8.04 -8.76
CA ARG A 342 10.20 -6.67 -8.62
C ARG A 342 11.71 -6.61 -8.77
N LEU A 343 12.21 -5.47 -9.21
CA LEU A 343 13.62 -5.08 -9.15
C LEU A 343 13.74 -3.87 -8.22
N THR A 344 14.47 -4.03 -7.11
CA THR A 344 14.81 -2.92 -6.21
C THR A 344 16.16 -2.32 -6.56
N VAL A 345 16.19 -1.03 -6.87
CA VAL A 345 17.40 -0.24 -7.07
C VAL A 345 17.62 0.64 -5.83
N THR A 346 18.74 0.44 -5.14
CA THR A 346 19.23 1.34 -4.07
C THR A 346 20.30 2.26 -4.66
N ILE A 347 20.12 3.57 -4.52
CA ILE A 347 21.13 4.56 -4.89
C ILE A 347 21.65 5.21 -3.61
N GLU A 348 22.92 4.98 -3.27
CA GLU A 348 23.60 5.70 -2.20
C GLU A 348 24.42 6.87 -2.76
N ARG A 349 24.33 8.03 -2.12
CA ARG A 349 25.12 9.19 -2.47
C ARG A 349 26.52 9.11 -1.87
N ASP A 350 27.55 9.14 -2.71
CA ASP A 350 28.91 9.52 -2.30
C ASP A 350 29.49 10.51 -3.32
N CYS A 351 29.63 11.78 -2.93
CA CYS A 351 30.33 12.79 -3.71
C CYS A 351 31.86 12.74 -3.56
N GLY A 352 32.37 12.07 -2.51
CA GLY A 352 33.77 12.07 -2.14
C GLY A 352 34.30 13.45 -1.74
N VAL A 353 34.57 13.69 -0.44
CA VAL A 353 35.34 14.87 -0.02
C VAL A 353 36.72 14.82 -0.68
N ALA A 354 36.95 15.74 -1.62
CA ALA A 354 38.03 15.69 -2.60
C ALA A 354 39.43 15.49 -1.98
N THR A 355 39.87 14.23 -1.93
CA THR A 355 41.20 13.84 -1.47
C THR A 355 42.21 14.22 -2.57
N PRO A 356 43.27 14.99 -2.28
CA PRO A 356 44.12 15.58 -3.31
C PRO A 356 44.89 14.51 -4.10
N THR A 357 44.50 14.32 -5.36
CA THR A 357 45.06 13.32 -6.28
C THR A 357 46.57 13.50 -6.47
N PRO A 358 47.39 12.45 -6.32
CA PRO A 358 48.83 12.53 -6.59
C PRO A 358 49.08 12.73 -8.09
N THR A 359 49.91 13.73 -8.44
CA THR A 359 50.19 14.12 -9.83
C THR A 359 50.99 13.04 -10.59
N ILE A 360 50.29 12.18 -11.32
CA ILE A 360 50.90 11.25 -12.27
C ILE A 360 51.58 12.01 -13.43
N THR A 361 52.88 11.77 -13.61
CA THR A 361 53.68 12.41 -14.67
C THR A 361 53.54 11.62 -15.98
N PRO A 362 53.10 12.25 -17.10
CA PRO A 362 52.85 11.53 -18.35
C PRO A 362 54.16 11.05 -18.99
N THR A 363 54.31 9.73 -19.12
CA THR A 363 55.39 9.10 -19.90
C THR A 363 54.87 8.77 -21.29
N VAL A 364 55.38 9.46 -22.32
CA VAL A 364 54.92 9.30 -23.70
C VAL A 364 55.47 7.99 -24.29
N SER A 365 54.59 7.03 -24.59
CA SER A 365 54.92 5.84 -25.35
C SER A 365 54.20 5.89 -26.70
N ILE A 366 54.97 5.93 -27.79
CA ILE A 366 54.45 5.86 -29.17
C ILE A 366 54.59 4.43 -29.70
N THR A 367 53.49 3.82 -30.12
CA THR A 367 53.48 2.52 -30.79
C THR A 367 52.48 2.56 -31.94
N PRO A 368 52.95 2.64 -33.21
CA PRO A 368 52.05 2.67 -34.36
C PRO A 368 51.44 1.28 -34.59
N THR A 369 50.11 1.21 -34.66
CA THR A 369 49.36 0.00 -35.05
C THR A 369 48.63 0.26 -36.37
N VAL A 370 48.54 -0.76 -37.23
CA VAL A 370 48.29 -0.59 -38.67
C VAL A 370 46.80 -0.53 -39.00
N THR A 371 46.41 0.43 -39.85
CA THR A 371 45.06 0.56 -40.41
C THR A 371 44.68 -0.65 -41.28
N VAL A 372 43.52 -1.25 -41.03
CA VAL A 372 42.89 -2.25 -41.90
C VAL A 372 41.75 -1.63 -42.71
N THR A 373 41.65 -2.00 -43.99
CA THR A 373 40.73 -1.40 -44.96
C THR A 373 39.37 -2.11 -44.98
N PRO A 374 38.23 -1.44 -44.69
CA PRO A 374 36.91 -2.02 -44.90
C PRO A 374 36.61 -2.17 -46.40
N THR A 375 36.04 -3.31 -46.81
CA THR A 375 35.83 -3.66 -48.22
C THR A 375 34.38 -4.09 -48.46
N VAL A 376 33.58 -3.20 -49.07
CA VAL A 376 32.38 -3.49 -49.90
C VAL A 376 31.20 -4.16 -49.15
N THR A 377 29.97 -3.64 -49.20
CA THR A 377 29.00 -3.98 -50.26
C THR A 377 27.82 -3.02 -50.28
N ILE A 378 27.38 -2.64 -51.49
CA ILE A 378 26.12 -1.91 -51.71
C ILE A 378 24.99 -2.88 -52.04
N THR A 379 23.77 -2.60 -51.55
CA THR A 379 22.55 -3.30 -51.97
C THR A 379 21.40 -2.30 -51.98
N PRO A 380 20.86 -1.92 -53.15
CA PRO A 380 19.73 -1.01 -53.24
C PRO A 380 18.40 -1.78 -53.16
N THR A 381 17.64 -1.54 -52.09
CA THR A 381 16.25 -2.01 -51.98
C THR A 381 15.30 -0.82 -52.13
N VAL A 382 14.41 -0.87 -53.12
CA VAL A 382 13.39 0.15 -53.36
C VAL A 382 12.14 -0.19 -52.54
N THR A 383 11.54 0.77 -51.86
CA THR A 383 10.23 0.62 -51.20
C THR A 383 9.42 1.92 -51.32
N ILE A 384 8.10 1.81 -51.18
CA ILE A 384 7.11 2.61 -51.89
C ILE A 384 6.56 3.84 -51.14
N THR A 385 5.98 4.74 -51.93
CA THR A 385 5.36 6.02 -51.57
C THR A 385 4.24 5.91 -50.51
N PRO A 386 4.23 6.75 -49.46
CA PRO A 386 3.08 6.89 -48.57
C PRO A 386 1.95 7.72 -49.20
N THR A 387 0.71 7.32 -48.99
CA THR A 387 -0.49 8.08 -49.39
C THR A 387 -0.95 8.98 -48.22
N PRO A 388 -1.18 10.29 -48.41
CA PRO A 388 -1.67 11.16 -47.35
C PRO A 388 -3.19 10.99 -47.16
N THR A 389 -3.60 10.28 -46.12
CA THR A 389 -5.01 10.20 -45.70
C THR A 389 -5.35 11.39 -44.81
N ILE A 390 -6.31 12.22 -45.24
CA ILE A 390 -6.85 13.32 -44.45
C ILE A 390 -7.85 12.79 -43.40
N THR A 391 -7.68 13.21 -42.15
CA THR A 391 -8.58 12.91 -41.02
C THR A 391 -9.17 14.23 -40.52
N PRO A 392 -10.49 14.34 -40.27
CA PRO A 392 -11.13 15.61 -39.92
C PRO A 392 -10.82 16.06 -38.48
N THR A 393 -10.59 17.36 -38.31
CA THR A 393 -10.40 17.99 -37.00
C THR A 393 -11.74 18.22 -36.30
N ILE A 394 -11.92 17.65 -35.12
CA ILE A 394 -13.01 18.04 -34.19
C ILE A 394 -12.59 19.29 -33.40
N THR A 395 -13.54 20.18 -33.12
CA THR A 395 -13.29 21.45 -32.41
C THR A 395 -13.60 21.28 -30.93
N PRO A 396 -12.67 21.57 -30.00
CA PRO A 396 -12.97 21.52 -28.57
C PRO A 396 -13.90 22.66 -28.15
N THR A 397 -14.82 22.35 -27.24
CA THR A 397 -15.71 23.31 -26.55
C THR A 397 -14.94 23.89 -25.35
N PRO A 398 -15.07 25.19 -25.00
CA PRO A 398 -14.27 25.78 -23.92
C PRO A 398 -14.63 25.23 -22.53
N THR A 399 -13.64 24.61 -21.87
CA THR A 399 -13.70 24.17 -20.47
C THR A 399 -13.89 25.35 -19.52
N ILE A 400 -14.76 25.20 -18.52
CA ILE A 400 -14.90 26.10 -17.37
C ILE A 400 -14.03 25.58 -16.22
N THR A 401 -13.12 26.40 -15.71
CA THR A 401 -12.21 26.04 -14.62
C THR A 401 -12.93 26.04 -13.26
N PRO A 402 -13.05 24.90 -12.54
CA PRO A 402 -13.48 24.87 -11.15
C PRO A 402 -12.37 25.37 -10.22
N THR A 403 -12.70 25.67 -8.96
CA THR A 403 -11.73 26.13 -7.96
C THR A 403 -11.12 24.94 -7.21
N VAL A 404 -9.81 25.01 -6.93
CA VAL A 404 -9.08 23.94 -6.21
C VAL A 404 -9.65 23.73 -4.79
N VAL A 405 -10.14 22.52 -4.51
CA VAL A 405 -10.48 22.03 -3.17
C VAL A 405 -9.34 21.13 -2.68
N THR A 406 -8.95 21.25 -1.42
CA THR A 406 -7.57 20.96 -0.97
C THR A 406 -7.41 19.65 -0.17
N ASP A 407 -8.16 18.60 -0.52
CA ASP A 407 -8.05 17.27 0.11
C ASP A 407 -7.84 16.11 -0.91
N CYS A 408 -7.74 16.40 -2.21
CA CYS A 408 -7.33 15.41 -3.22
C CYS A 408 -5.81 15.12 -3.13
N VAL A 409 -5.40 14.09 -2.40
CA VAL A 409 -4.02 13.54 -2.48
C VAL A 409 -3.91 12.49 -3.59
N GLY A 410 -2.96 12.67 -4.50
CA GLY A 410 -2.68 11.76 -5.62
C GLY A 410 -2.10 12.47 -6.84
N ALA A 411 -2.02 11.74 -7.96
CA ALA A 411 -1.61 12.28 -9.25
C ALA A 411 -2.71 13.12 -9.93
N ASP A 412 -2.31 14.09 -10.77
CA ASP A 412 -3.20 14.94 -11.56
C ASP A 412 -2.95 14.74 -13.07
N PRO A 413 -3.93 14.24 -13.86
CA PRO A 413 -5.23 13.73 -13.43
C PRO A 413 -5.12 12.36 -12.74
N HIS A 414 -6.06 12.03 -11.86
CA HIS A 414 -6.05 10.77 -11.11
C HIS A 414 -6.39 9.58 -12.02
N PRO A 415 -5.47 8.64 -12.29
CA PRO A 415 -5.64 7.58 -13.30
C PRO A 415 -6.90 6.73 -13.13
N ALA A 416 -7.22 6.24 -11.93
CA ALA A 416 -8.42 5.42 -11.74
C ALA A 416 -9.74 6.20 -11.92
N ALA A 417 -9.79 7.48 -11.53
CA ALA A 417 -10.95 8.36 -11.78
C ALA A 417 -11.09 8.71 -13.27
N MET A 418 -9.96 8.89 -13.97
CA MET A 418 -9.93 9.03 -15.44
C MET A 418 -10.40 7.73 -16.12
N GLY A 419 -10.04 6.56 -15.59
CA GLY A 419 -10.56 5.27 -16.03
C GLY A 419 -12.08 5.18 -15.90
N LEU A 420 -12.63 5.50 -14.72
CA LEU A 420 -14.08 5.53 -14.48
C LEU A 420 -14.82 6.52 -15.41
N ALA A 421 -14.22 7.68 -15.67
CA ALA A 421 -14.79 8.68 -16.57
C ALA A 421 -14.92 8.16 -18.01
N ASN A 422 -13.86 7.49 -18.49
CA ASN A 422 -13.82 6.90 -19.83
C ASN A 422 -14.73 5.66 -19.97
N GLU A 423 -14.78 4.80 -18.94
CA GLU A 423 -15.57 3.56 -18.95
C GLU A 423 -17.08 3.84 -18.93
N TYR A 424 -17.54 4.68 -17.98
CA TYR A 424 -18.96 4.97 -17.81
C TYR A 424 -19.47 6.17 -18.63
N GLY A 425 -18.58 6.90 -19.31
CA GLY A 425 -18.94 8.10 -20.06
C GLY A 425 -19.40 9.27 -19.17
N VAL A 426 -18.84 9.36 -17.96
CA VAL A 426 -19.19 10.37 -16.94
C VAL A 426 -18.08 11.40 -16.84
N GLU A 427 -18.45 12.69 -16.71
CA GLU A 427 -17.49 13.79 -16.60
C GLU A 427 -16.52 13.57 -15.43
N TYR A 428 -15.22 13.70 -15.68
CA TYR A 428 -14.15 13.43 -14.70
C TYR A 428 -14.31 14.28 -13.42
N GLU A 429 -14.72 15.53 -13.57
CA GLU A 429 -15.02 16.45 -12.47
C GLU A 429 -16.13 15.93 -11.53
N GLN A 430 -17.12 15.19 -12.04
CA GLN A 430 -18.19 14.59 -11.22
C GLN A 430 -17.65 13.44 -10.35
N ILE A 431 -16.76 12.62 -10.91
CA ILE A 431 -16.07 11.55 -10.19
C ILE A 431 -15.12 12.12 -9.13
N MET A 432 -14.36 13.16 -9.47
CA MET A 432 -13.49 13.85 -8.52
C MET A 432 -14.29 14.59 -7.42
N THR A 433 -15.50 15.07 -7.71
CA THR A 433 -16.42 15.61 -6.69
C THR A 433 -16.82 14.52 -5.70
N TRP A 434 -17.24 13.34 -6.15
CA TRP A 434 -17.56 12.22 -5.26
C TRP A 434 -16.34 11.73 -4.46
N PHE A 435 -15.15 11.69 -5.06
CA PHE A 435 -13.93 11.23 -4.41
C PHE A 435 -13.41 12.21 -3.35
N CYS A 436 -13.31 13.51 -3.69
CA CYS A 436 -12.69 14.50 -2.80
C CYS A 436 -13.68 15.25 -1.91
N GLU A 437 -14.89 15.59 -2.39
CA GLU A 437 -15.91 16.28 -1.57
C GLU A 437 -16.85 15.28 -0.87
N GLY A 438 -17.20 14.18 -1.55
CA GLY A 438 -17.99 13.09 -0.98
C GLY A 438 -17.18 12.11 -0.10
N GLY A 439 -15.85 12.07 -0.24
CA GLY A 439 -14.95 11.19 0.51
C GLY A 439 -15.04 9.70 0.12
N PHE A 440 -15.82 9.36 -0.92
CA PHE A 440 -16.06 7.98 -1.35
C PHE A 440 -14.79 7.32 -1.89
N GLY A 441 -14.68 6.01 -1.74
CA GLY A 441 -13.65 5.20 -2.40
C GLY A 441 -13.84 5.17 -3.91
N ILE A 442 -12.75 4.97 -4.67
CA ILE A 442 -12.84 4.73 -6.12
C ILE A 442 -13.69 3.49 -6.39
N GLY A 443 -13.54 2.44 -5.58
CA GLY A 443 -14.37 1.24 -5.67
C GLY A 443 -15.86 1.48 -5.32
N GLU A 444 -16.18 2.49 -4.52
CA GLU A 444 -17.58 2.83 -4.23
C GLU A 444 -18.22 3.64 -5.36
N ILE A 445 -17.48 4.58 -5.95
CA ILE A 445 -17.92 5.34 -7.11
C ILE A 445 -18.11 4.40 -8.31
N MET A 446 -17.17 3.48 -8.51
CA MET A 446 -17.26 2.40 -9.49
C MET A 446 -18.57 1.62 -9.32
N LEU A 447 -18.85 1.11 -8.13
CA LEU A 447 -20.05 0.31 -7.87
C LEU A 447 -21.35 1.10 -8.03
N ALA A 448 -21.35 2.38 -7.67
CA ALA A 448 -22.49 3.25 -7.89
C ALA A 448 -22.78 3.44 -9.39
N LEU A 449 -21.74 3.71 -10.20
CA LEU A 449 -21.84 3.86 -11.65
C LEU A 449 -22.23 2.54 -12.34
N GLN A 450 -21.62 1.42 -11.95
CA GLN A 450 -21.94 0.08 -12.45
C GLN A 450 -23.42 -0.26 -12.20
N THR A 451 -23.89 -0.09 -10.96
CA THR A 451 -25.28 -0.35 -10.55
C THR A 451 -26.28 0.59 -11.25
N ALA A 452 -25.83 1.79 -11.61
CA ALA A 452 -26.60 2.79 -12.34
C ALA A 452 -26.53 2.65 -13.87
N ALA A 453 -25.78 1.67 -14.40
CA ALA A 453 -25.46 1.54 -15.83
C ALA A 453 -24.92 2.85 -16.46
N GLY A 454 -24.09 3.58 -15.70
CA GLY A 454 -23.49 4.85 -16.08
C GLY A 454 -24.31 6.11 -15.81
N ASP A 455 -25.57 6.02 -15.34
CA ASP A 455 -26.37 7.22 -15.00
C ASP A 455 -25.83 7.90 -13.72
N PRO A 456 -25.28 9.14 -13.80
CA PRO A 456 -24.67 9.78 -12.63
C PRO A 456 -25.70 10.26 -11.60
N VAL A 457 -26.96 10.50 -11.98
CA VAL A 457 -28.03 10.91 -11.07
C VAL A 457 -28.52 9.72 -10.26
N LEU A 458 -28.52 8.53 -10.85
CA LEU A 458 -28.84 7.28 -10.18
C LEU A 458 -27.64 6.77 -9.34
N ALA A 459 -26.40 6.93 -9.83
CA ALA A 459 -25.20 6.66 -9.05
C ALA A 459 -25.12 7.52 -7.78
N GLN A 460 -25.42 8.82 -7.85
CA GLN A 460 -25.52 9.68 -6.66
C GLN A 460 -26.48 9.11 -5.61
N GLN A 461 -27.65 8.60 -6.01
CA GLN A 461 -28.62 8.02 -5.08
C GLN A 461 -28.06 6.76 -4.39
N TYR A 462 -27.24 5.96 -5.07
CA TYR A 462 -26.59 4.79 -4.46
C TYR A 462 -25.41 5.18 -3.56
N LEU A 463 -24.69 6.26 -3.88
CA LEU A 463 -23.69 6.86 -2.99
C LEU A 463 -24.35 7.48 -1.74
N ASP A 464 -25.54 8.07 -1.87
CA ASP A 464 -26.33 8.55 -0.73
C ASP A 464 -26.80 7.38 0.16
N MET A 465 -27.16 6.23 -0.43
CA MET A 465 -27.44 5.00 0.31
C MET A 465 -26.20 4.47 1.03
N ARG A 466 -25.02 4.48 0.39
CA ARG A 466 -23.74 4.15 1.06
C ARG A 466 -23.46 5.08 2.25
N ALA A 467 -23.63 6.39 2.08
CA ALA A 467 -23.47 7.39 3.13
C ALA A 467 -24.49 7.25 4.28
N SER A 468 -25.57 6.49 4.10
CA SER A 468 -26.51 6.13 5.18
C SER A 468 -26.04 4.95 6.06
N GLY A 469 -24.86 4.39 5.80
CA GLY A 469 -24.30 3.22 6.50
C GLY A 469 -24.73 1.87 5.90
N MET A 470 -25.24 1.86 4.66
CA MET A 470 -25.75 0.65 4.01
C MET A 470 -24.64 -0.10 3.24
N GLY A 471 -24.54 -1.41 3.42
CA GLY A 471 -23.61 -2.28 2.69
C GLY A 471 -23.97 -2.39 1.20
N TRP A 472 -23.00 -2.55 0.29
CA TRP A 472 -23.30 -2.76 -1.14
C TRP A 472 -24.23 -3.96 -1.37
N GLY A 473 -24.00 -5.06 -0.66
CA GLY A 473 -24.90 -6.23 -0.69
C GLY A 473 -26.31 -5.98 -0.13
N GLN A 474 -26.51 -4.95 0.70
CA GLN A 474 -27.83 -4.52 1.16
C GLN A 474 -28.50 -3.61 0.11
N ILE A 475 -27.76 -2.65 -0.46
CA ILE A 475 -28.22 -1.79 -1.56
C ILE A 475 -28.70 -2.66 -2.73
N TRP A 476 -27.90 -3.65 -3.15
CA TRP A 476 -28.28 -4.60 -4.21
C TRP A 476 -29.43 -5.54 -3.81
N GLN A 477 -29.68 -5.78 -2.52
CA GLN A 477 -30.89 -6.47 -2.07
C GLN A 477 -32.14 -5.57 -2.20
N GLU A 478 -32.06 -4.29 -1.83
CA GLU A 478 -33.17 -3.33 -2.02
C GLU A 478 -33.47 -3.08 -3.50
N LEU A 479 -32.45 -3.09 -4.35
CA LEU A 479 -32.58 -2.96 -5.82
C LEU A 479 -32.96 -4.29 -6.52
N GLY A 480 -33.00 -5.42 -5.80
CA GLY A 480 -33.38 -6.72 -6.35
C GLY A 480 -32.36 -7.37 -7.29
N LEU A 481 -31.08 -6.98 -7.20
CA LEU A 481 -29.99 -7.39 -8.10
C LEU A 481 -29.23 -8.65 -7.64
N HIS A 482 -29.57 -9.23 -6.49
CA HIS A 482 -28.87 -10.39 -5.91
C HIS A 482 -29.54 -11.75 -6.15
N GLY A 483 -28.70 -12.75 -6.43
CA GLY A 483 -29.04 -14.17 -6.35
C GLY A 483 -29.12 -14.68 -4.91
N ASN A 484 -30.33 -14.64 -4.33
CA ASN A 484 -30.82 -15.48 -3.23
C ASN A 484 -29.82 -15.96 -2.15
N GLY A 485 -29.49 -15.07 -1.20
CA GLY A 485 -28.88 -15.46 0.08
C GLY A 485 -29.78 -16.43 0.86
N ASN A 486 -29.19 -17.43 1.51
CA ASN A 486 -29.91 -18.61 2.01
C ASN A 486 -30.91 -18.29 3.14
N ALA A 487 -32.13 -18.85 3.05
CA ALA A 487 -33.21 -18.70 4.04
C ALA A 487 -32.97 -19.55 5.30
N GLY A 488 -31.92 -19.21 6.06
CA GLY A 488 -31.38 -19.92 7.23
C GLY A 488 -32.22 -19.90 8.51
N GLY A 489 -33.49 -20.31 8.42
CA GLY A 489 -34.25 -20.94 9.51
C GLY A 489 -34.46 -20.17 10.83
N ASN A 490 -35.61 -19.49 10.95
CA ASN A 490 -36.33 -19.49 12.23
C ASN A 490 -37.85 -19.39 12.05
N ASN A 491 -38.57 -20.45 12.43
CA ASN A 491 -39.85 -20.33 13.14
C ASN A 491 -40.24 -21.70 13.71
N GLY A 492 -40.15 -21.84 15.04
CA GLY A 492 -40.50 -23.08 15.73
C GLY A 492 -41.98 -23.16 16.14
N ASN A 493 -42.44 -24.40 16.31
CA ASN A 493 -43.58 -24.81 17.15
C ASN A 493 -45.00 -24.39 16.70
N GLY A 494 -45.71 -25.34 16.07
CA GLY A 494 -47.15 -25.30 15.80
C GLY A 494 -47.85 -26.60 16.18
N ASN A 495 -47.95 -26.89 17.48
CA ASN A 495 -48.57 -28.11 18.00
C ASN A 495 -50.07 -28.22 17.67
N ALA A 496 -50.46 -29.23 16.89
CA ALA A 496 -51.82 -29.73 16.79
C ALA A 496 -51.82 -31.24 16.47
N GLY A 497 -52.39 -32.06 17.36
CA GLY A 497 -52.60 -33.49 17.17
C GLY A 497 -54.06 -33.87 17.43
N GLY A 498 -54.54 -34.88 16.72
CA GLY A 498 -55.96 -35.29 16.70
C GLY A 498 -56.77 -34.56 15.61
N ASN A 499 -57.76 -35.19 14.99
CA ASN A 499 -58.28 -36.55 15.20
C ASN A 499 -58.95 -37.08 13.92
#